data_AF-A0A2I0X089-F1
#
_entry.id   AF-A0A2I0X089-F1
#
_cell.length_a   1.000
_cell.length_b   1.000
_cell.length_c   1.000
_cell.angle_alpha   90.00
_cell.angle_beta   90.00
_cell.angle_gamma   90.00
#
_symmetry.space_group_name_H-M   'P 1'
#
loop_
_entity.id
_entity.type
_entity.pdbx_description
1 polymer ?
#
loop_
_entity_poly.entity_id
_entity_poly.type
_entity_poly.pdbx_seq_one_letter_code
_entity_poly.pdbx_strand_id
1 'polypeptide(L)' 'MRRPRAPATFPLFNFHLVGDLVALIGLSRQEQVFVVGHDWGAIVAWNYAFSGPDRLKRCVNLSVPFLPRKQVCGEQTP' A
#
# COMPACT_ATOMS: atom_id res chain seq x y z
N MET A 1 29.62 -21.81 8.11
CA MET A 1 29.28 -20.40 8.38
C MET A 1 29.23 -19.64 7.06
N ARG A 2 28.07 -19.61 6.38
CA ARG A 2 27.85 -18.84 5.14
C ARG A 2 27.02 -17.60 5.50
N ARG A 3 27.51 -16.40 5.15
CA ARG A 3 26.76 -15.16 5.36
C ARG A 3 25.46 -15.19 4.53
N PRO A 4 24.32 -14.75 5.08
CA PRO A 4 23.11 -14.59 4.27
C PRO A 4 23.34 -13.52 3.20
N ARG A 5 22.92 -13.78 1.96
CA ARG A 5 22.80 -12.72 0.94
C ARG A 5 21.70 -11.77 1.42
N ALA A 6 22.07 -10.51 1.70
CA ALA A 6 21.07 -9.46 1.81
C ALA A 6 20.31 -9.37 0.47
N PRO A 7 18.97 -9.38 0.46
CA PRO A 7 18.23 -9.09 -0.76
C PRO A 7 18.51 -7.64 -1.17
N ALA A 8 18.65 -7.43 -2.46
CA ALA A 8 18.95 -6.13 -3.05
C ALA A 8 18.00 -5.05 -2.52
N THR A 9 18.60 -4.05 -1.86
CA THR A 9 17.95 -2.96 -1.16
C THR A 9 17.19 -2.04 -2.14
N PHE A 10 15.86 -2.13 -2.09
CA PHE A 10 14.94 -1.00 -1.97
C PHE A 10 13.96 -1.41 -0.85
N PRO A 11 14.15 -0.97 0.41
CA PRO A 11 13.43 -1.53 1.54
C PRO A 11 11.98 -1.05 1.48
N LEU A 12 10.97 -1.92 1.58
CA LEU A 12 10.37 -2.39 2.85
C LEU A 12 9.84 -1.28 3.80
N PHE A 13 9.97 0.01 3.47
CA PHE A 13 9.61 1.12 4.36
C PHE A 13 8.10 1.42 4.40
N ASN A 14 7.36 1.08 3.35
CA ASN A 14 5.94 1.47 3.23
C ASN A 14 4.95 0.56 3.98
N PHE A 15 5.26 -0.73 4.19
CA PHE A 15 4.28 -1.65 4.80
C PHE A 15 3.99 -1.33 6.27
N HIS A 16 5.00 -0.88 7.02
CA HIS A 16 4.82 -0.47 8.41
C HIS A 16 3.90 0.75 8.49
N LEU A 17 4.06 1.71 7.57
CA LEU A 17 3.21 2.90 7.48
C LEU A 17 1.76 2.59 7.11
N VAL A 18 1.51 1.55 6.30
CA VAL A 18 0.13 1.08 6.03
C VAL A 18 -0.48 0.49 7.30
N GLY A 19 0.28 -0.29 8.07
CA GLY A 19 -0.15 -0.82 9.37
C GLY A 19 -0.51 0.29 10.35
N ASP A 20 0.34 1.32 10.46
CA ASP A 20 0.08 2.49 11.29
C ASP A 20 -1.17 3.26 10.82
N LEU A 21 -1.35 3.42 9.50
CA LEU A 21 -2.54 4.05 8.93
C LEU A 21 -3.82 3.27 9.27
N VAL A 22 -3.80 1.94 9.17
CA VAL A 22 -4.91 1.06 9.56
C VAL A 22 -5.23 1.24 11.04
N ALA A 23 -4.20 1.23 11.91
CA ALA A 23 -4.37 1.41 13.35
C ALA A 23 -4.97 2.79 13.68
N LEU A 24 -4.48 3.86 13.05
CA LEU A 24 -5.02 5.22 13.22
C LEU A 24 -6.48 5.32 12.77
N ILE A 25 -6.84 4.71 11.65
CA ILE A 25 -8.24 4.64 11.17
C ILE A 25 -9.09 3.79 12.11
N GLY A 26 -8.53 2.73 12.70
CA GLY A 26 -9.19 1.90 13.71
C GLY A 26 -9.56 2.66 14.98
N LEU A 27 -8.71 3.60 15.38
CA LEU A 27 -8.97 4.51 16.52
C LEU A 27 -10.00 5.59 16.18
N SER A 28 -10.28 5.83 14.89
CA SER A 28 -11.34 6.74 14.47
C SER A 28 -12.72 6.12 14.74
N ARG A 29 -13.66 6.95 15.21
CA ARG A 29 -15.08 6.58 15.39
C ARG A 29 -15.86 6.55 14.07
N GLN A 30 -15.20 6.81 12.94
CA GLN A 30 -15.83 6.84 11.63
C GLN A 30 -15.87 5.44 11.00
N GLU A 31 -17.01 5.06 10.45
CA GLU A 31 -17.18 3.79 9.74
C GLU A 31 -16.40 3.76 8.42
N GLN A 32 -16.29 4.91 7.76
CA GLN A 32 -15.56 5.05 6.51
C GLN A 32 -14.72 6.33 6.49
N VAL A 33 -13.59 6.30 5.81
CA VAL A 33 -12.66 7.43 5.68
C VAL A 33 -12.32 7.74 4.22
N PHE A 34 -11.95 9.00 3.98
CA PHE A 34 -11.30 9.44 2.75
C PHE A 34 -9.80 9.50 2.99
N VAL A 35 -9.01 8.85 2.14
CA VAL A 35 -7.55 8.87 2.23
C VAL A 35 -6.99 9.74 1.11
N VAL A 36 -6.13 10.68 1.48
CA VAL A 36 -5.41 11.53 0.52
C VAL A 36 -3.91 11.33 0.70
N GLY A 37 -3.23 10.88 -0.35
CA GLY A 37 -1.79 10.68 -0.36
C GLY A 37 -1.08 11.70 -1.26
N HIS A 38 -0.01 12.28 -0.75
CA HIS A 38 0.86 13.18 -1.50
C HIS A 38 2.30 12.68 -1.44
N ASP A 39 3.03 12.76 -2.55
CA ASP A 39 4.44 12.37 -2.62
C ASP A 39 4.63 10.91 -2.13
N TRP A 40 5.51 10.61 -1.17
CA TRP A 40 5.69 9.26 -0.62
C TRP A 40 4.42 8.74 0.07
N GLY A 41 3.60 9.63 0.62
CA GLY A 41 2.29 9.29 1.18
C GLY A 41 1.31 8.73 0.13
N ALA A 42 1.49 9.07 -1.15
CA ALA A 42 0.69 8.48 -2.22
C ALA A 42 1.00 6.98 -2.41
N ILE A 43 2.25 6.56 -2.19
CA ILE A 43 2.61 5.13 -2.21
C ILE A 43 1.91 4.39 -1.08
N VAL A 44 1.89 4.95 0.14
CA VAL A 44 1.18 4.36 1.29
C VAL A 44 -0.32 4.28 1.02
N ALA A 45 -0.93 5.35 0.51
CA ALA A 45 -2.34 5.42 0.18
C ALA A 45 -2.75 4.44 -0.92
N TRP A 46 -1.90 4.21 -1.94
CA TRP A 46 -2.13 3.16 -2.93
C TRP A 46 -2.09 1.78 -2.28
N ASN A 47 -1.07 1.48 -1.47
CA ASN A 47 -0.97 0.18 -0.82
C ASN A 47 -2.15 -0.09 0.14
N TYR A 48 -2.58 0.92 0.90
CA TYR A 48 -3.79 0.82 1.73
C TYR A 48 -5.03 0.57 0.87
N ALA A 49 -5.25 1.33 -0.22
CA ALA A 49 -6.42 1.13 -1.06
C ALA A 49 -6.51 -0.27 -1.70
N PHE A 50 -5.36 -0.88 -2.02
CA PHE A 50 -5.29 -2.22 -2.61
C PHE A 50 -5.28 -3.37 -1.59
N SER A 51 -5.15 -3.10 -0.30
CA SER A 51 -5.25 -4.14 0.74
C SER A 51 -6.69 -4.58 1.04
N GLY A 52 -7.68 -4.04 0.30
CA GLY A 52 -9.11 -4.29 0.55
C GLY A 52 -9.62 -3.73 1.89
N PRO A 53 -9.38 -2.45 2.21
CA PRO A 53 -9.81 -1.88 3.48
C PRO A 53 -11.32 -1.65 3.51
N ASP A 54 -12.04 -2.39 4.35
CA ASP A 54 -13.48 -2.26 4.58
C ASP A 54 -13.92 -0.82 4.91
N ARG A 55 -13.02 -0.03 5.51
CA ARG A 55 -13.28 1.34 5.97
C ARG A 55 -12.90 2.42 4.95
N LEU A 56 -12.49 2.10 3.73
CA LEU A 56 -12.11 3.12 2.74
C LEU A 56 -13.29 3.50 1.83
N LYS A 57 -13.68 4.78 1.87
CA LYS A 57 -14.71 5.32 0.97
C LYS A 57 -14.16 5.71 -0.39
N ARG A 58 -13.07 6.49 -0.40
CA ARG A 58 -12.35 6.94 -1.60
C ARG A 58 -10.89 7.24 -1.26
N CYS A 59 -10.02 7.07 -2.25
CA CYS A 59 -8.60 7.41 -2.19
C CYS A 59 -8.28 8.46 -3.27
N VAL A 60 -7.54 9.52 -2.93
CA VAL A 60 -7.05 10.54 -3.85
C VAL A 60 -5.53 10.63 -3.72
N ASN A 61 -4.81 10.50 -4.83
CA ASN A 61 -3.36 10.57 -4.83
C ASN A 61 -2.84 11.69 -5.72
N LEU A 62 -1.83 12.39 -5.21
CA LEU A 62 -1.16 13.50 -5.85
C LEU A 62 0.32 13.16 -6.06
N SER A 63 0.91 13.68 -7.13
CA SER A 63 2.34 13.59 -7.47
C SER A 63 2.86 12.20 -7.87
N VAL A 64 2.25 11.09 -7.43
CA VAL A 64 2.65 9.72 -7.80
C VAL A 64 1.50 9.01 -8.53
N PRO A 65 1.67 8.69 -9.83
CA PRO A 65 0.63 7.99 -10.60
C PRO A 65 0.42 6.57 -10.08
N PHE A 66 -0.77 6.04 -10.35
CA PHE A 66 -1.07 4.65 -10.06
C PHE A 66 -0.19 3.71 -10.88
N LEU A 67 0.40 2.71 -10.21
CA LEU A 67 1.22 1.66 -10.82
C LEU A 67 0.48 0.31 -10.67
N PRO A 68 -0.23 -0.16 -11.72
CA PRO A 68 -0.88 -1.46 -11.67
C PRO A 68 0.14 -2.58 -11.48
N ARG A 69 -0.23 -3.62 -10.73
CA ARG A 69 0.58 -4.85 -10.67
C ARG A 69 0.75 -5.37 -12.09
N LYS A 70 2.01 -5.54 -12.51
CA LYS A 70 2.34 -6.15 -13.79
C LYS A 70 1.79 -7.57 -13.79
N GLN A 71 0.90 -7.88 -14.74
CA GLN A 71 0.50 -9.26 -14.95
C GLN A 71 1.73 -10.06 -15.35
N VAL A 72 1.97 -11.18 -14.68
CA VAL A 72 2.99 -12.12 -15.12
C VAL A 72 2.43 -12.79 -16.38
N CYS A 73 3.08 -12.59 -17.52
CA CYS A 73 2.75 -13.33 -18.73
C CYS A 73 3.07 -14.81 -18.48
N GLY A 74 2.05 -15.65 -18.32
CA GLY A 74 2.26 -17.09 -18.12
C GLY A 74 1.20 -17.90 -17.36
N GLU A 75 0.06 -17.34 -16.95
CA GLU A 75 -1.01 -18.15 -16.33
C GLU A 75 -2.36 -17.81 -16.99
N GLN A 76 -2.53 -18.29 -18.22
CA GLN A 76 -3.85 -18.62 -18.76
C GLN A 76 -3.96 -20.13 -18.70
N THR A 77 -4.68 -20.63 -17.69
CA THR A 77 -5.13 -22.03 -17.66
C THR A 77 -6.64 -22.00 -17.93
N PRO A 78 -7.16 -22.85 -18.84
CA PRO A 78 -8.57 -22.86 -19.23
C PRO A 78 -9.52 -23.13 -18.05
#